data_AF-J2P748-F1
#
_entry.id   AF-J2P748-F1
#
_cell.length_a   1.000
_cell.length_b   1.000
_cell.length_c   1.000
_cell.angle_alpha   90.00
_cell.angle_beta   90.00
_cell.angle_gamma   90.00
#
_symmetry.space_group_name_H-M   'P 1'
#
loop_
_entity.id
_entity.type
_entity.pdbx_description
1 polymer ?
#
loop_
_entity_poly.entity_id
_entity_poly.type
_entity_poly.pdbx_seq_one_letter_code
_entity_poly.pdbx_strand_id
1 'polypeptide(L)'
;MNNEASGAKLSPPSFFAMTAIQKVNVERWQEYQELEDYTMIVATDGEGLIEIESSTYRFTRERCWIAAPRQNVRISCTNHVLDYYYLTFRVVHTGDPTKEQATEDFFCMGELTCTPFSRVVESIAEIYKHRDATEALQRFYNHVRFEELLCVLAQQNVPGKTSLDPRRAVERSIAYVEEHYQEQLTVEQLAEEAHVARWRYTQLFKEMTGQLPLDYIHHLRMNQAKQLLLMTGDRINEIAQNVGFNSEYYFNRRFKQSVGIAPGKYRNIHRDDLRVVSLYMEDYLLALGIRPVVQWAHTYWGQQDYLDLHDVPAYDVLTDDVQLLSSRAPDVIMLRECTGWKADVYAKCTRIALTCVIRQFGPEWRKTLRTLGDRLGRSELAEWSIEQYEQKVRAAKNGMGRSLKGQKVAFLRISADQILVEKNYTSQVLFQDLEMEPAPLVKKQFAKQVREGVSWEELSTLDADHIFFAFDKWHQGKPDAEQLQLDHPVWQALPAVQNKRAYQVDFMTWMNHGVIANGKKVDDVLNVLA
;
A
#
# COMPACT_ATOMS: atom_id res chain seq x y z
N MET A 1 -38.41 14.22 60.85
CA MET A 1 -39.02 13.52 59.70
C MET A 1 -39.84 14.52 58.92
N ASN A 2 -39.36 14.90 57.73
CA ASN A 2 -40.21 15.24 56.59
C ASN A 2 -39.36 15.04 55.34
N ASN A 3 -39.80 14.07 54.55
CA ASN A 3 -39.19 13.59 53.32
C ASN A 3 -39.64 14.54 52.21
N GLU A 4 -38.77 15.44 51.72
CA GLU A 4 -39.04 16.10 50.44
C GLU A 4 -38.70 15.12 49.32
N ALA A 5 -39.74 14.64 48.65
CA ALA A 5 -39.63 13.82 47.47
C ALA A 5 -38.90 14.61 46.36
N SER A 6 -37.64 14.27 46.14
CA SER A 6 -36.89 14.63 44.92
C SER A 6 -37.60 14.01 43.72
N GLY A 7 -38.58 14.72 43.15
CA GLY A 7 -39.18 14.37 41.87
C GLY A 7 -38.12 14.46 40.78
N ALA A 8 -37.79 13.33 40.16
CA ALA A 8 -36.92 13.32 38.98
C ALA A 8 -37.56 14.20 37.90
N LYS A 9 -36.93 15.32 37.56
CA LYS A 9 -37.32 16.10 36.38
C LYS A 9 -36.97 15.26 35.16
N LEU A 10 -38.00 14.77 34.47
CA LEU A 10 -37.84 14.14 33.17
C LEU A 10 -37.30 15.20 32.20
N SER A 11 -36.22 14.89 31.48
CA SER A 11 -35.85 15.66 30.30
C SER A 11 -36.99 15.52 29.28
N PRO A 12 -37.56 16.61 28.76
CA PRO A 12 -38.70 16.51 27.88
C PRO A 12 -38.23 16.01 26.50
N PRO A 13 -38.86 14.97 25.93
CA PRO A 13 -38.43 14.37 24.67
C PRO A 13 -38.66 15.32 23.49
N SER A 14 -37.88 15.12 22.41
CA SER A 14 -38.16 15.79 21.14
C SER A 14 -39.53 15.37 20.58
N PHE A 15 -40.21 16.29 19.91
CA PHE A 15 -41.55 16.12 19.38
C PHE A 15 -41.55 16.23 17.84
N PHE A 16 -42.30 15.39 17.13
CA PHE A 16 -42.24 15.34 15.66
C PHE A 16 -43.53 15.89 15.04
N ALA A 17 -43.42 17.06 14.43
CA ALA A 17 -44.54 17.73 13.79
C ALA A 17 -44.57 17.42 12.29
N MET A 18 -45.51 16.58 11.85
CA MET A 18 -45.78 16.37 10.42
C MET A 18 -46.21 17.69 9.76
N THR A 19 -45.55 18.06 8.66
CA THR A 19 -45.80 19.30 7.93
C THR A 19 -46.62 19.08 6.66
N ALA A 20 -46.41 17.96 5.95
CA ALA A 20 -47.20 17.61 4.79
C ALA A 20 -47.19 16.10 4.51
N ILE A 21 -48.21 15.63 3.78
CA ILE A 21 -48.25 14.30 3.18
C ILE A 21 -48.89 14.36 1.80
N GLN A 22 -48.28 13.71 0.83
CA GLN A 22 -48.81 13.57 -0.53
C GLN A 22 -48.65 12.12 -1.00
N LYS A 23 -49.58 11.68 -1.86
CA LYS A 23 -49.44 10.45 -2.63
C LYS A 23 -49.01 10.86 -4.03
N VAL A 24 -47.88 10.34 -4.48
CA VAL A 24 -47.28 10.71 -5.76
C VAL A 24 -47.32 9.50 -6.68
N ASN A 25 -47.78 9.75 -7.89
CA ASN A 25 -47.79 8.80 -9.00
C ASN A 25 -46.84 9.36 -10.06
N VAL A 26 -45.76 8.64 -10.33
CA VAL A 26 -44.65 9.16 -11.14
C VAL A 26 -44.47 8.35 -12.42
N GLU A 27 -44.65 9.02 -13.54
CA GLU A 27 -44.44 8.46 -14.90
C GLU A 27 -43.12 8.95 -15.54
N ARG A 28 -42.44 9.96 -14.97
CA ARG A 28 -41.17 10.56 -15.43
C ARG A 28 -40.34 11.07 -14.24
N TRP A 29 -39.12 11.57 -14.42
CA TRP A 29 -38.29 12.07 -13.30
C TRP A 29 -39.01 13.14 -12.46
N GLN A 30 -38.99 12.95 -11.14
CA GLN A 30 -39.43 13.90 -10.15
C GLN A 30 -38.22 14.33 -9.30
N GLU A 31 -37.95 15.63 -9.23
CA GLU A 31 -36.80 16.19 -8.51
C GLU A 31 -37.28 17.08 -7.35
N TYR A 32 -36.69 16.85 -6.18
CA TYR A 32 -36.89 17.63 -4.97
C TYR A 32 -35.54 18.22 -4.56
N GLN A 33 -35.37 19.52 -4.78
CA GLN A 33 -34.13 20.22 -4.45
C GLN A 33 -34.25 20.85 -3.07
N GLU A 34 -33.15 20.78 -2.31
CA GLU A 34 -32.97 21.49 -1.03
C GLU A 34 -34.14 21.29 -0.06
N LEU A 35 -34.33 20.05 0.41
CA LEU A 35 -35.42 19.70 1.32
C LEU A 35 -35.45 20.62 2.56
N GLU A 36 -36.58 21.29 2.82
CA GLU A 36 -36.69 22.16 4.00
C GLU A 36 -36.83 21.38 5.31
N ASP A 37 -37.48 20.21 5.25
CA ASP A 37 -37.88 19.37 6.37
C ASP A 37 -37.35 17.93 6.23
N TYR A 38 -37.39 17.15 7.31
CA TYR A 38 -37.17 15.70 7.20
C TYR A 38 -38.25 15.10 6.32
N THR A 39 -37.84 14.19 5.44
CA THR A 39 -38.72 13.64 4.40
C THR A 39 -38.71 12.11 4.45
N MET A 40 -39.88 11.51 4.64
CA MET A 40 -40.11 10.07 4.56
C MET A 40 -40.75 9.72 3.21
N ILE A 41 -40.20 8.71 2.53
CA ILE A 41 -40.59 8.29 1.18
C ILE A 41 -40.86 6.79 1.20
N VAL A 42 -42.09 6.38 0.87
CA VAL A 42 -42.54 4.98 1.00
C VAL A 42 -43.13 4.46 -0.31
N ALA A 43 -42.43 3.54 -0.97
CA ALA A 43 -42.85 2.94 -2.24
C ALA A 43 -43.92 1.86 -2.02
N THR A 44 -45.09 2.09 -2.61
CA THR A 44 -46.25 1.20 -2.50
C THR A 44 -46.50 0.34 -3.73
N ASP A 45 -46.04 0.77 -4.90
CA ASP A 45 -46.09 -0.03 -6.13
C ASP A 45 -45.09 0.50 -7.17
N GLY A 46 -44.70 -0.34 -8.13
CA GLY A 46 -43.77 0.01 -9.21
C GLY A 46 -42.28 -0.09 -8.85
N GLU A 47 -41.44 0.28 -9.82
CA GLU A 47 -39.98 0.20 -9.72
C GLU A 47 -39.28 1.43 -10.30
N GLY A 48 -38.30 1.93 -9.56
CA GLY A 48 -37.60 3.15 -9.86
C GLY A 48 -36.22 3.24 -9.23
N LEU A 49 -35.66 4.44 -9.30
CA LEU A 49 -34.42 4.82 -8.64
C LEU A 49 -34.66 6.02 -7.74
N ILE A 50 -33.97 6.07 -6.61
CA ILE A 50 -33.91 7.24 -5.72
C ILE A 50 -32.45 7.71 -5.63
N GLU A 51 -32.19 8.97 -5.97
CA GLU A 51 -30.88 9.60 -5.85
C GLU A 51 -30.89 10.56 -4.67
N ILE A 52 -29.90 10.43 -3.78
CA ILE A 52 -29.70 11.32 -2.63
C ILE A 52 -28.26 11.79 -2.64
N GLU A 53 -28.01 13.11 -2.68
CA GLU A 53 -26.67 13.72 -2.56
C GLU A 53 -25.58 13.05 -3.44
N SER A 54 -25.93 12.67 -4.68
CA SER A 54 -25.08 11.99 -5.68
C SER A 54 -25.00 10.45 -5.62
N SER A 55 -25.73 9.80 -4.71
CA SER A 55 -25.84 8.34 -4.65
C SER A 55 -27.19 7.85 -5.14
N THR A 56 -27.21 6.94 -6.11
CA THR A 56 -28.44 6.37 -6.69
C THR A 56 -28.70 4.98 -6.15
N TYR A 57 -29.91 4.73 -5.64
CA TYR A 57 -30.37 3.47 -5.07
C TYR A 57 -31.58 2.94 -5.82
N ARG A 58 -31.78 1.61 -5.80
CA ARG A 58 -33.00 1.01 -6.34
C ARG A 58 -34.16 1.27 -5.38
N PHE A 59 -35.25 1.82 -5.91
CA PHE A 59 -36.45 2.16 -5.16
C PHE A 59 -37.65 1.39 -5.73
N THR A 60 -37.93 0.24 -5.12
CA THR A 60 -39.00 -0.67 -5.51
C THR A 60 -40.08 -0.69 -4.44
N ARG A 61 -41.24 -1.28 -4.76
CA ARG A 61 -42.28 -1.64 -3.80
C ARG A 61 -41.68 -2.22 -2.49
N GLU A 62 -42.31 -1.85 -1.37
CA GLU A 62 -41.95 -2.26 0.01
C GLU A 62 -40.69 -1.62 0.59
N ARG A 63 -40.18 -0.55 -0.04
CA ARG A 63 -39.04 0.23 0.48
C ARG A 63 -39.49 1.54 1.11
N CYS A 64 -38.82 1.90 2.20
CA CYS A 64 -39.03 3.13 2.95
C CYS A 64 -37.70 3.85 3.14
N TRP A 65 -37.68 5.17 2.98
CA TRP A 65 -36.49 6.02 3.12
C TRP A 65 -36.79 7.23 4.00
N ILE A 66 -35.80 7.67 4.79
CA ILE A 66 -35.80 9.00 5.42
C ILE A 66 -34.61 9.82 4.92
N ALA A 67 -34.88 11.04 4.48
CA ALA A 67 -33.92 12.05 4.07
C ALA A 67 -33.96 13.26 5.03
N ALA A 68 -32.81 13.90 5.23
CA ALA A 68 -32.62 15.03 6.14
C ALA A 68 -32.87 16.36 5.43
N PRO A 69 -33.14 17.44 6.18
CA PRO A 69 -33.14 18.78 5.63
C PRO A 69 -31.85 19.10 4.88
N ARG A 70 -31.95 19.92 3.84
CA ARG A 70 -30.90 20.37 2.91
C ARG A 70 -30.32 19.30 1.98
N GLN A 71 -30.83 18.07 2.03
CA GLN A 71 -30.49 17.06 1.03
C GLN A 71 -31.29 17.27 -0.26
N ASN A 72 -30.72 16.85 -1.38
CA ASN A 72 -31.39 16.78 -2.68
C ASN A 72 -31.83 15.35 -2.94
N VAL A 73 -33.10 15.17 -3.32
CA VAL A 73 -33.67 13.86 -3.61
C VAL A 73 -34.26 13.85 -5.02
N ARG A 74 -33.83 12.92 -5.87
CA ARG A 74 -34.43 12.65 -7.18
C ARG A 74 -35.06 11.27 -7.20
N ILE A 75 -36.26 11.16 -7.70
CA ILE A 75 -36.95 9.89 -7.87
C ILE A 75 -37.29 9.71 -9.34
N SER A 76 -36.98 8.54 -9.89
CA SER A 76 -37.31 8.21 -11.27
C SER A 76 -37.96 6.86 -11.40
N CYS A 77 -38.79 6.74 -12.43
CA CYS A 77 -39.38 5.50 -12.87
C CYS A 77 -38.51 4.90 -13.98
N THR A 78 -38.33 3.58 -13.97
CA THR A 78 -37.52 2.89 -15.00
C THR A 78 -38.37 2.32 -16.13
N ASN A 79 -39.53 1.69 -15.85
CA ASN A 79 -40.40 1.05 -16.86
C ASN A 79 -41.91 0.99 -16.52
N HIS A 80 -42.30 1.17 -15.25
CA HIS A 80 -43.69 1.10 -14.77
C HIS A 80 -43.98 2.21 -13.77
N VAL A 81 -45.19 2.77 -13.81
CA VAL A 81 -45.63 3.85 -12.91
C VAL A 81 -45.25 3.54 -11.46
N LEU A 82 -44.52 4.47 -10.83
CA LEU A 82 -44.08 4.33 -9.44
C LEU A 82 -45.05 5.09 -8.54
N ASP A 83 -45.65 4.36 -7.59
CA ASP A 83 -46.55 4.92 -6.58
C ASP A 83 -45.86 4.97 -5.22
N TYR A 84 -45.75 6.16 -4.63
CA TYR A 84 -45.19 6.33 -3.30
C TYR A 84 -45.92 7.39 -2.48
N TYR A 85 -45.79 7.28 -1.16
CA TYR A 85 -46.12 8.36 -0.25
C TYR A 85 -44.88 9.20 0.03
N TYR A 86 -45.07 10.51 0.07
CA TYR A 86 -44.06 11.49 0.41
C TYR A 86 -44.58 12.31 1.58
N LEU A 87 -43.92 12.21 2.72
CA LEU A 87 -44.32 12.83 3.99
C LEU A 87 -43.18 13.69 4.51
N THR A 88 -43.46 14.89 4.99
CA THR A 88 -42.47 15.79 5.59
C THR A 88 -42.79 16.08 7.04
N PHE A 89 -41.76 16.30 7.87
CA PHE A 89 -41.92 16.62 9.29
C PHE A 89 -40.74 17.40 9.87
N ARG A 90 -40.99 18.10 10.97
CA ARG A 90 -40.01 18.85 11.76
C ARG A 90 -39.81 18.23 13.13
N VAL A 91 -38.60 18.42 13.67
CA VAL A 91 -38.28 18.06 15.05
C VAL A 91 -38.39 19.32 15.91
N VAL A 92 -39.19 19.27 16.95
CA VAL A 92 -39.39 20.35 17.93
C VAL A 92 -38.75 19.92 19.23
N HIS A 93 -37.64 20.56 19.59
CA HIS A 93 -36.95 20.31 20.85
C HIS A 93 -37.58 21.14 21.97
N THR A 94 -37.89 20.48 23.09
CA THR A 94 -38.55 21.11 24.25
C THR A 94 -37.58 21.48 25.38
N GLY A 95 -36.26 21.52 25.11
CA GLY A 95 -35.17 21.80 26.05
C GLY A 95 -34.33 23.05 25.71
N ASP A 96 -33.26 23.30 26.50
CA ASP A 96 -32.35 24.45 26.32
C ASP A 96 -31.50 24.28 25.04
N PRO A 97 -31.66 25.16 24.03
CA PRO A 97 -31.03 25.01 22.71
C PRO A 97 -29.49 25.07 22.73
N THR A 98 -28.89 25.45 23.86
CA THR A 98 -27.43 25.59 23.99
C THR A 98 -26.70 24.33 24.46
N LYS A 99 -27.42 23.27 24.88
CA LYS A 99 -26.80 22.07 25.47
C LYS A 99 -27.00 20.75 24.72
N GLU A 100 -27.82 20.70 23.69
CA GLU A 100 -28.14 19.45 22.98
C GLU A 100 -27.81 19.54 21.50
N GLN A 101 -26.51 19.50 21.19
CA GLN A 101 -25.99 19.00 19.92
C GLN A 101 -25.64 17.50 20.00
N ALA A 102 -26.07 16.82 21.06
CA ALA A 102 -26.27 15.39 21.00
C ALA A 102 -27.56 15.18 20.21
N THR A 103 -27.42 15.02 18.89
CA THR A 103 -28.47 14.45 18.07
C THR A 103 -29.02 13.23 18.79
N GLU A 104 -30.29 13.27 19.19
CA GLU A 104 -30.98 12.02 19.51
C GLU A 104 -30.94 11.22 18.20
N ASP A 105 -29.96 10.31 18.09
CA ASP A 105 -29.71 9.41 16.95
C ASP A 105 -30.85 8.38 16.82
N PHE A 106 -32.10 8.81 16.87
CA PHE A 106 -33.27 7.94 16.94
C PHE A 106 -33.66 7.39 15.56
N PHE A 107 -33.26 8.07 14.48
CA PHE A 107 -33.47 7.62 13.11
C PHE A 107 -32.15 7.40 12.38
N CYS A 108 -31.96 6.19 11.85
CA CYS A 108 -30.97 5.97 10.82
C CYS A 108 -31.41 6.74 9.57
N MET A 109 -30.61 7.70 9.11
CA MET A 109 -30.85 8.34 7.82
C MET A 109 -30.60 7.32 6.70
N GLY A 110 -31.50 7.26 5.72
CA GLY A 110 -31.42 6.30 4.61
C GLY A 110 -32.58 5.31 4.57
N GLU A 111 -32.32 4.12 4.02
CA GLU A 111 -33.31 3.04 3.88
C GLU A 111 -33.68 2.47 5.25
N LEU A 112 -34.97 2.35 5.53
CA LEU A 112 -35.51 1.81 6.77
C LEU A 112 -35.99 0.37 6.59
N THR A 113 -35.79 -0.43 7.63
CA THR A 113 -36.45 -1.72 7.77
C THR A 113 -37.90 -1.51 8.18
N CYS A 114 -38.84 -2.09 7.45
CA CYS A 114 -40.28 -1.93 7.68
C CYS A 114 -40.98 -3.29 7.59
N THR A 115 -41.11 -3.99 8.72
CA THR A 115 -41.74 -5.32 8.77
C THR A 115 -42.77 -5.41 9.91
N PRO A 116 -44.02 -5.86 9.65
CA PRO A 116 -44.60 -6.11 8.33
C PRO A 116 -44.90 -4.80 7.59
N PHE A 117 -44.52 -4.72 6.31
CA PHE A 117 -44.71 -3.52 5.49
C PHE A 117 -46.18 -3.10 5.38
N SER A 118 -47.11 -4.06 5.41
CA SER A 118 -48.56 -3.80 5.37
C SER A 118 -49.04 -2.85 6.47
N ARG A 119 -48.51 -2.96 7.69
CA ARG A 119 -48.88 -2.06 8.80
C ARG A 119 -48.43 -0.63 8.54
N VAL A 120 -47.25 -0.44 7.97
CA VAL A 120 -46.73 0.88 7.61
C VAL A 120 -47.61 1.53 6.55
N VAL A 121 -47.97 0.78 5.51
CA VAL A 121 -48.86 1.27 4.45
C VAL A 121 -50.26 1.61 4.97
N GLU A 122 -50.84 0.77 5.84
CA GLU A 122 -52.14 1.03 6.47
C GLU A 122 -52.12 2.32 7.31
N SER A 123 -51.10 2.50 8.15
CA SER A 123 -50.92 3.71 8.95
C SER A 123 -50.80 4.96 8.07
N ILE A 124 -49.96 4.92 7.04
CA ILE A 124 -49.75 6.06 6.12
C ILE A 124 -51.02 6.35 5.31
N ALA A 125 -51.75 5.32 4.85
CA ALA A 125 -52.99 5.50 4.11
C ALA A 125 -54.08 6.17 4.95
N GLU A 126 -54.21 5.80 6.23
CA GLU A 126 -55.15 6.44 7.14
C GLU A 126 -54.71 7.87 7.49
N ILE A 127 -53.41 8.13 7.64
CA ILE A 127 -52.88 9.50 7.80
C ILE A 127 -53.22 10.37 6.59
N TYR A 128 -53.01 9.83 5.39
CA TYR A 128 -53.28 10.51 4.12
C TYR A 128 -54.77 10.80 3.94
N LYS A 129 -55.65 9.87 4.31
CA LYS A 129 -57.11 10.02 4.19
C LYS A 129 -57.65 11.22 4.97
N HIS A 130 -57.05 11.52 6.13
CA HIS A 130 -57.49 12.61 7.02
C HIS A 130 -56.57 13.85 6.98
N ARG A 131 -55.69 13.96 5.99
CA ARG A 131 -54.69 15.04 5.89
C ARG A 131 -55.30 16.45 5.84
N ASP A 132 -56.49 16.60 5.24
CA ASP A 132 -57.18 17.87 5.02
C ASP A 132 -58.24 18.17 6.11
N ALA A 133 -58.21 17.43 7.23
CA ALA A 133 -59.21 17.57 8.28
C ALA A 133 -59.18 18.97 8.95
N THR A 134 -60.32 19.64 8.95
CA THR A 134 -60.49 20.96 9.57
C THR A 134 -60.94 20.89 11.03
N GLU A 135 -61.42 19.73 11.48
CA GLU A 135 -61.80 19.49 12.88
C GLU A 135 -60.56 19.26 13.76
N ALA A 136 -60.51 19.95 14.90
CA ALA A 136 -59.35 19.91 15.80
C ALA A 136 -59.06 18.50 16.35
N LEU A 137 -60.10 17.75 16.71
CA LEU A 137 -59.95 16.39 17.24
C LEU A 137 -59.40 15.43 16.17
N GLN A 138 -59.88 15.54 14.93
CA GLN A 138 -59.40 14.70 13.82
C GLN A 138 -57.94 15.01 13.46
N ARG A 139 -57.52 16.28 13.51
CA ARG A 139 -56.10 16.67 13.37
C ARG A 139 -55.24 16.07 14.47
N PHE A 140 -55.72 16.08 15.72
CA PHE A 140 -55.02 15.46 16.84
C PHE A 140 -54.86 13.95 16.65
N TYR A 141 -55.92 13.23 16.26
CA TYR A 141 -55.81 11.80 15.93
C TYR A 141 -54.84 11.54 14.78
N ASN A 142 -54.80 12.41 13.77
CA ASN A 142 -53.86 12.27 12.67
C ASN A 142 -52.40 12.42 13.13
N HIS A 143 -52.16 13.37 14.04
CA HIS A 143 -50.86 13.57 14.65
C HIS A 143 -50.44 12.38 15.54
N VAL A 144 -51.33 11.83 16.37
CA VAL A 144 -51.05 10.63 17.18
C VAL A 144 -50.66 9.44 16.29
N ARG A 145 -51.39 9.20 15.20
CA ARG A 145 -51.07 8.11 14.25
C ARG A 145 -49.69 8.29 13.61
N PHE A 146 -49.29 9.52 13.34
CA PHE A 146 -47.96 9.83 12.82
C PHE A 146 -46.86 9.51 13.85
N GLU A 147 -47.04 9.92 15.10
CA GLU A 147 -46.09 9.60 16.19
C GLU A 147 -46.02 8.08 16.44
N GLU A 148 -47.15 7.37 16.38
CA GLU A 148 -47.20 5.91 16.46
C GLU A 148 -46.45 5.24 15.31
N LEU A 149 -46.61 5.73 14.07
CA LEU A 149 -45.87 5.26 12.91
C LEU A 149 -44.36 5.43 13.12
N LEU A 150 -43.92 6.60 13.57
CA LEU A 150 -42.52 6.87 13.88
C LEU A 150 -41.99 5.94 14.98
N CYS A 151 -42.78 5.69 16.02
CA CYS A 151 -42.42 4.73 17.07
C CYS A 151 -42.23 3.32 16.52
N VAL A 152 -43.13 2.85 15.66
CA VAL A 152 -43.04 1.51 15.02
C VAL A 152 -41.78 1.41 14.17
N LEU A 153 -41.47 2.44 13.38
CA LEU A 153 -40.28 2.48 12.55
C LEU A 153 -39.01 2.53 13.40
N ALA A 154 -38.97 3.38 14.43
CA ALA A 154 -37.81 3.51 15.28
C ALA A 154 -37.53 2.25 16.10
N GLN A 155 -38.54 1.53 16.57
CA GLN A 155 -38.36 0.24 17.26
C GLN A 155 -37.64 -0.82 16.40
N GLN A 156 -37.80 -0.75 15.08
CA GLN A 156 -37.17 -1.68 14.14
C GLN A 156 -35.81 -1.18 13.64
N ASN A 157 -35.56 0.12 13.79
CA ASN A 157 -34.37 0.80 13.28
C ASN A 157 -33.58 1.46 14.43
N VAL A 158 -33.68 0.91 15.65
CA VAL A 158 -32.92 1.36 16.84
C VAL A 158 -31.43 1.19 16.54
N PRO A 159 -30.60 2.24 16.70
CA PRO A 159 -29.16 2.11 16.58
C PRO A 159 -28.66 1.03 17.56
N GLY A 160 -28.17 -0.09 17.02
CA GLY A 160 -27.49 -1.13 17.81
C GLY A 160 -28.27 -2.41 18.14
N LYS A 161 -29.48 -2.68 17.61
CA LYS A 161 -30.17 -3.98 17.79
C LYS A 161 -30.60 -4.67 16.49
N THR A 162 -29.61 -4.99 15.65
CA THR A 162 -29.45 -6.27 14.95
C THR A 162 -27.94 -6.44 14.74
N SER A 163 -27.38 -7.55 15.22
CA SER A 163 -25.93 -7.76 15.31
C SER A 163 -25.28 -8.00 13.96
N LEU A 164 -24.72 -6.96 13.35
CA LEU A 164 -23.56 -7.07 12.46
C LEU A 164 -22.77 -5.79 12.62
N ASP A 165 -21.70 -5.80 13.41
CA ASP A 165 -20.64 -4.82 13.20
C ASP A 165 -20.24 -4.94 11.72
N PRO A 166 -20.50 -3.90 10.89
CA PRO A 166 -20.23 -3.97 9.47
C PRO A 166 -18.77 -4.32 9.19
N ARG A 167 -17.86 -3.95 10.11
CA ARG A 167 -16.45 -4.31 10.04
C ARG A 167 -16.26 -5.82 10.19
N ARG A 168 -16.84 -6.45 11.22
CA ARG A 168 -16.82 -7.92 11.39
C ARG A 168 -17.54 -8.70 10.28
N ALA A 169 -18.60 -8.14 9.69
CA ALA A 169 -19.26 -8.76 8.55
C ALA A 169 -18.34 -8.74 7.32
N VAL A 170 -17.65 -7.61 7.09
CA VAL A 170 -16.63 -7.49 6.05
C VAL A 170 -15.42 -8.39 6.34
N GLU A 171 -14.98 -8.56 7.60
CA GLU A 171 -13.94 -9.53 7.98
C GLU A 171 -14.27 -10.95 7.52
N ARG A 172 -15.49 -11.42 7.80
CA ARG A 172 -15.92 -12.75 7.36
C ARG A 172 -15.98 -12.86 5.83
N SER A 173 -16.39 -11.79 5.15
CA SER A 173 -16.37 -11.77 3.68
C SER A 173 -14.95 -11.83 3.11
N ILE A 174 -13.95 -11.27 3.80
CA ILE A 174 -12.54 -11.36 3.39
C ILE A 174 -12.07 -12.81 3.50
N ALA A 175 -12.37 -13.50 4.62
CA ALA A 175 -12.06 -14.92 4.77
C ALA A 175 -12.76 -15.79 3.70
N TYR A 176 -14.02 -15.48 3.39
CA TYR A 176 -14.74 -16.14 2.30
C TYR A 176 -14.04 -15.95 0.95
N VAL A 177 -13.58 -14.72 0.65
CA VAL A 177 -12.82 -14.42 -0.57
C VAL A 177 -11.50 -15.21 -0.61
N GLU A 178 -10.79 -15.34 0.50
CA GLU A 178 -9.54 -16.12 0.57
C GLU A 178 -9.76 -17.61 0.29
N GLU A 179 -10.90 -18.17 0.67
CA GLU A 179 -11.26 -19.57 0.42
C GLU A 179 -11.84 -19.79 -1.00
N HIS A 180 -12.56 -18.80 -1.54
CA HIS A 180 -13.34 -18.91 -2.78
C HIS A 180 -12.84 -18.00 -3.92
N TYR A 181 -11.59 -17.53 -3.88
CA TYR A 181 -11.05 -16.58 -4.87
C TYR A 181 -11.11 -17.10 -6.33
N GLN A 182 -11.22 -18.40 -6.53
CA GLN A 182 -11.29 -19.07 -7.82
C GLN A 182 -12.65 -18.86 -8.51
N GLU A 183 -13.68 -18.51 -7.75
CA GLU A 183 -15.06 -18.32 -8.24
C GLU A 183 -15.30 -16.93 -8.84
N GLN A 184 -16.34 -16.75 -9.65
CA GLN A 184 -16.70 -15.44 -10.20
C GLN A 184 -17.42 -14.57 -9.16
N LEU A 185 -16.64 -13.99 -8.24
CA LEU A 185 -17.11 -13.10 -7.18
C LEU A 185 -17.31 -11.67 -7.69
N THR A 186 -18.44 -11.06 -7.34
CA THR A 186 -18.73 -9.63 -7.57
C THR A 186 -18.78 -8.87 -6.25
N VAL A 187 -18.52 -7.56 -6.29
CA VAL A 187 -18.59 -6.72 -5.08
C VAL A 187 -20.01 -6.68 -4.53
N GLU A 188 -21.01 -6.71 -5.41
CA GLU A 188 -22.42 -6.79 -5.10
C GLU A 188 -22.75 -8.04 -4.29
N GLN A 189 -22.33 -9.22 -4.75
CA GLN A 189 -22.55 -10.48 -4.03
C GLN A 189 -21.88 -10.48 -2.65
N LEU A 190 -20.63 -10.01 -2.56
CA LEU A 190 -19.91 -9.97 -1.28
C LEU A 190 -20.53 -8.98 -0.29
N ALA A 191 -21.06 -7.87 -0.81
CA ALA A 191 -21.78 -6.87 -0.02
C ALA A 191 -23.15 -7.41 0.46
N GLU A 192 -23.88 -8.11 -0.41
CA GLU A 192 -25.14 -8.79 -0.07
C GLU A 192 -24.93 -9.87 1.00
N GLU A 193 -23.90 -10.72 0.85
CA GLU A 193 -23.52 -11.76 1.81
C GLU A 193 -23.11 -11.18 3.17
N ALA A 194 -22.44 -10.02 3.15
CA ALA A 194 -22.11 -9.29 4.36
C ALA A 194 -23.30 -8.52 4.96
N HIS A 195 -24.45 -8.46 4.27
CA HIS A 195 -25.58 -7.58 4.57
C HIS A 195 -25.17 -6.11 4.76
N VAL A 196 -24.21 -5.64 3.94
CA VAL A 196 -23.71 -4.26 3.95
C VAL A 196 -23.93 -3.63 2.58
N ALA A 197 -24.39 -2.38 2.53
CA ALA A 197 -24.50 -1.65 1.26
C ALA A 197 -23.12 -1.60 0.54
N ARG A 198 -23.10 -1.86 -0.77
CA ARG A 198 -21.88 -1.96 -1.61
C ARG A 198 -20.84 -0.87 -1.37
N TRP A 199 -21.28 0.39 -1.22
CA TRP A 199 -20.38 1.53 -0.99
C TRP A 199 -19.64 1.40 0.36
N ARG A 200 -20.36 1.04 1.42
CA ARG A 200 -19.85 0.86 2.77
C ARG A 200 -19.00 -0.40 2.86
N TYR A 201 -19.39 -1.46 2.16
CA TYR A 201 -18.59 -2.67 1.99
C TYR A 201 -17.22 -2.33 1.38
N THR A 202 -17.22 -1.62 0.24
CA THR A 202 -15.98 -1.25 -0.47
C THR A 202 -15.07 -0.39 0.39
N GLN A 203 -15.64 0.57 1.13
CA GLN A 203 -14.88 1.43 2.03
C GLN A 203 -14.25 0.61 3.17
N LEU A 204 -15.05 -0.17 3.90
CA LEU A 204 -14.57 -0.99 5.02
C LEU A 204 -13.55 -2.02 4.55
N PHE A 205 -13.79 -2.68 3.42
CA PHE A 205 -12.86 -3.64 2.85
C PHE A 205 -11.50 -2.99 2.57
N LYS A 206 -11.50 -1.78 1.99
CA LYS A 206 -10.26 -1.02 1.73
C LYS A 206 -9.57 -0.55 3.01
N GLU A 207 -10.31 -0.09 4.00
CA GLU A 207 -9.73 0.29 5.31
C GLU A 207 -9.06 -0.89 6.00
N MET A 208 -9.56 -2.10 5.77
CA MET A 208 -9.09 -3.32 6.42
C MET A 208 -7.95 -4.03 5.67
N THR A 209 -8.03 -4.08 4.34
CA THR A 209 -7.06 -4.79 3.50
C THR A 209 -6.05 -3.86 2.82
N GLY A 210 -6.29 -2.56 2.84
CA GLY A 210 -5.54 -1.56 2.07
C GLY A 210 -5.88 -1.53 0.57
N GLN A 211 -6.77 -2.40 0.09
CA GLN A 211 -7.05 -2.61 -1.34
C GLN A 211 -8.57 -2.61 -1.62
N LEU A 212 -8.97 -2.31 -2.86
CA LEU A 212 -10.36 -2.49 -3.27
C LEU A 212 -10.69 -3.99 -3.41
N PRO A 213 -11.95 -4.42 -3.22
CA PRO A 213 -12.31 -5.85 -3.22
C PRO A 213 -11.86 -6.61 -4.48
N LEU A 214 -12.10 -6.05 -5.67
CA LEU A 214 -11.69 -6.69 -6.93
C LEU A 214 -10.16 -6.73 -7.10
N ASP A 215 -9.45 -5.69 -6.65
CA ASP A 215 -7.99 -5.66 -6.70
C ASP A 215 -7.38 -6.71 -5.76
N TYR A 216 -8.00 -6.91 -4.60
CA TYR A 216 -7.60 -7.94 -3.64
C TYR A 216 -7.81 -9.36 -4.18
N ILE A 217 -8.97 -9.64 -4.78
CA ILE A 217 -9.23 -10.92 -5.47
C ILE A 217 -8.19 -11.12 -6.59
N HIS A 218 -7.93 -10.09 -7.41
CA HIS A 218 -6.92 -10.17 -8.44
C HIS A 218 -5.53 -10.49 -7.87
N HIS A 219 -5.16 -9.88 -6.74
CA HIS A 219 -3.89 -10.13 -6.08
C HIS A 219 -3.77 -11.59 -5.59
N LEU A 220 -4.80 -12.13 -4.92
CA LEU A 220 -4.84 -13.53 -4.51
C LEU A 220 -4.68 -14.48 -5.70
N ARG A 221 -5.44 -14.26 -6.77
CA ARG A 221 -5.35 -15.08 -8.00
C ARG A 221 -3.97 -15.04 -8.63
N MET A 222 -3.33 -13.87 -8.69
CA MET A 222 -1.97 -13.73 -9.21
C MET A 222 -0.96 -14.46 -8.34
N ASN A 223 -1.10 -14.42 -7.02
CA ASN A 223 -0.21 -15.14 -6.11
C ASN A 223 -0.35 -16.65 -6.25
N GLN A 224 -1.58 -17.18 -6.33
CA GLN A 224 -1.78 -18.59 -6.61
C GLN A 224 -1.24 -18.98 -7.99
N ALA A 225 -1.48 -18.16 -9.00
CA ALA A 225 -1.02 -18.44 -10.36
C ALA A 225 0.51 -18.53 -10.41
N LYS A 226 1.21 -17.63 -9.71
CA LYS A 226 2.66 -17.71 -9.53
C LYS A 226 3.04 -19.05 -8.93
N GLN A 227 2.47 -19.46 -7.78
CA GLN A 227 2.78 -20.74 -7.15
C GLN A 227 2.56 -21.94 -8.09
N LEU A 228 1.41 -22.02 -8.76
CA LEU A 228 1.10 -23.12 -9.69
C LEU A 228 2.06 -23.14 -10.89
N LEU A 229 2.48 -21.98 -11.40
CA LEU A 229 3.47 -21.89 -12.48
C LEU A 229 4.84 -22.46 -12.06
N LEU A 230 5.15 -22.50 -10.76
CA LEU A 230 6.42 -23.00 -10.22
C LEU A 230 6.34 -24.46 -9.81
N MET A 231 5.22 -24.86 -9.22
CA MET A 231 5.06 -26.18 -8.63
C MET A 231 4.59 -27.24 -9.62
N THR A 232 4.04 -26.84 -10.78
CA THR A 232 3.38 -27.75 -11.72
C THR A 232 3.86 -27.58 -13.16
N GLY A 233 3.62 -28.61 -13.97
CA GLY A 233 3.82 -28.57 -15.43
C GLY A 233 2.58 -28.17 -16.22
N ASP A 234 1.47 -27.82 -15.54
CA ASP A 234 0.13 -27.64 -16.13
C ASP A 234 0.13 -26.61 -17.25
N ARG A 235 -0.80 -26.67 -18.19
CA ARG A 235 -0.84 -25.68 -19.27
C ARG A 235 -1.28 -24.31 -18.74
N ILE A 236 -0.88 -23.22 -19.40
CA ILE A 236 -1.17 -21.86 -18.93
C ILE A 236 -2.68 -21.59 -18.87
N ASN A 237 -3.46 -22.15 -19.80
CA ASN A 237 -4.92 -22.10 -19.78
C ASN A 237 -5.52 -22.83 -18.57
N GLU A 238 -4.96 -23.98 -18.19
CA GLU A 238 -5.41 -24.76 -17.03
C GLU A 238 -5.14 -23.99 -15.73
N ILE A 239 -3.94 -23.41 -15.59
CA ILE A 239 -3.62 -22.54 -14.45
C ILE A 239 -4.54 -21.31 -14.42
N ALA A 240 -4.78 -20.68 -15.56
CA ALA A 240 -5.70 -19.54 -15.64
C ALA A 240 -7.10 -19.89 -15.14
N GLN A 241 -7.64 -21.04 -15.55
CA GLN A 241 -8.94 -21.53 -15.11
C GLN A 241 -8.94 -21.86 -13.61
N ASN A 242 -7.92 -22.58 -13.14
CA ASN A 242 -7.80 -22.99 -11.73
C ASN A 242 -7.71 -21.80 -10.77
N VAL A 243 -7.13 -20.69 -11.21
CA VAL A 243 -7.07 -19.45 -10.41
C VAL A 243 -8.23 -18.49 -10.71
N GLY A 244 -9.29 -18.93 -11.40
CA GLY A 244 -10.53 -18.18 -11.57
C GLY A 244 -10.60 -17.21 -12.75
N PHE A 245 -9.75 -17.37 -13.76
CA PHE A 245 -9.86 -16.63 -15.02
C PHE A 245 -10.59 -17.43 -16.09
N ASN A 246 -11.67 -16.86 -16.62
CA ASN A 246 -12.45 -17.45 -17.72
C ASN A 246 -11.76 -17.35 -19.08
N SER A 247 -10.68 -16.58 -19.19
CA SER A 247 -9.97 -16.34 -20.45
C SER A 247 -8.47 -16.33 -20.21
N GLU A 248 -7.77 -17.25 -20.88
CA GLU A 248 -6.31 -17.27 -20.89
C GLU A 248 -5.74 -15.96 -21.44
N TYR A 249 -6.39 -15.35 -22.44
CA TYR A 249 -5.97 -14.06 -22.98
C TYR A 249 -6.03 -12.94 -21.93
N TYR A 250 -7.15 -12.86 -21.19
CA TYR A 250 -7.31 -11.88 -20.11
C TYR A 250 -6.33 -12.14 -18.96
N PHE A 251 -6.15 -13.41 -18.57
CA PHE A 251 -5.15 -13.83 -17.60
C PHE A 251 -3.74 -13.41 -18.01
N ASN A 252 -3.31 -13.74 -19.23
CA ASN A 252 -2.00 -13.38 -19.76
C ASN A 252 -1.76 -11.87 -19.71
N ARG A 253 -2.76 -11.06 -20.11
CA ARG A 253 -2.67 -9.59 -20.06
C ARG A 253 -2.57 -9.08 -18.63
N ARG A 254 -3.43 -9.55 -17.72
CA ARG A 254 -3.44 -9.13 -16.31
C ARG A 254 -2.19 -9.58 -15.56
N PHE A 255 -1.74 -10.81 -15.77
CA PHE A 255 -0.50 -11.33 -15.21
C PHE A 255 0.70 -10.52 -15.69
N LYS A 256 0.80 -10.21 -16.99
CA LYS A 256 1.86 -9.35 -17.51
C LYS A 256 1.79 -7.92 -16.95
N GLN A 257 0.60 -7.38 -16.70
CA GLN A 257 0.45 -6.06 -16.09
C GLN A 257 0.86 -6.04 -14.62
N SER A 258 0.54 -7.09 -13.87
CA SER A 258 0.86 -7.21 -12.43
C SER A 258 2.32 -7.60 -12.18
N VAL A 259 2.82 -8.59 -12.91
CA VAL A 259 4.16 -9.21 -12.72
C VAL A 259 5.21 -8.59 -13.65
N GLY A 260 4.79 -7.91 -14.72
CA GLY A 260 5.67 -7.29 -15.72
C GLY A 260 6.04 -8.21 -16.90
N ILE A 261 5.79 -9.51 -16.80
CA ILE A 261 6.14 -10.54 -17.80
C ILE A 261 5.02 -11.56 -17.99
N ALA A 262 5.02 -12.29 -19.10
CA ALA A 262 3.96 -13.27 -19.39
C ALA A 262 4.10 -14.55 -18.53
N PRO A 263 3.00 -15.26 -18.19
CA PRO A 263 2.98 -16.48 -17.37
C PRO A 263 3.93 -17.60 -17.82
N GLY A 264 3.90 -17.97 -19.11
CA GLY A 264 4.80 -19.01 -19.63
C GLY A 264 6.27 -18.61 -19.50
N LYS A 265 6.54 -17.30 -19.59
CA LYS A 265 7.87 -16.76 -19.38
C LYS A 265 8.25 -16.79 -17.91
N TYR A 266 7.35 -16.41 -17.01
CA TYR A 266 7.51 -16.52 -15.57
C TYR A 266 7.90 -17.94 -15.16
N ARG A 267 7.16 -18.96 -15.62
CA ARG A 267 7.51 -20.37 -15.40
C ARG A 267 8.94 -20.70 -15.81
N ASN A 268 9.35 -20.31 -17.02
CA ASN A 268 10.69 -20.64 -17.52
C ASN A 268 11.78 -19.94 -16.71
N ILE A 269 11.52 -18.70 -16.27
CA ILE A 269 12.48 -17.96 -15.45
C ILE A 269 12.71 -18.66 -14.11
N HIS A 270 11.73 -19.34 -13.56
CA HIS A 270 11.81 -19.77 -12.16
C HIS A 270 12.23 -21.22 -11.98
N ARG A 271 12.62 -21.89 -13.06
CA ARG A 271 13.29 -23.20 -12.99
C ARG A 271 14.67 -23.05 -12.33
N ASP A 272 15.21 -24.15 -11.82
CA ASP A 272 16.51 -24.14 -11.13
C ASP A 272 17.69 -23.83 -12.06
N ASP A 273 17.57 -24.10 -13.36
CA ASP A 273 18.63 -23.90 -14.36
C ASP A 273 18.63 -22.51 -15.02
N LEU A 274 18.18 -21.48 -14.32
CA LEU A 274 18.00 -20.15 -14.89
C LEU A 274 19.33 -19.51 -15.30
N ARG A 275 19.46 -19.13 -16.58
CA ARG A 275 20.63 -18.42 -17.11
C ARG A 275 20.41 -16.91 -17.06
N VAL A 276 20.86 -16.27 -15.98
CA VAL A 276 20.68 -14.82 -15.78
C VAL A 276 21.92 -14.01 -16.08
N VAL A 277 21.71 -12.91 -16.82
CA VAL A 277 22.64 -11.78 -16.90
C VAL A 277 22.04 -10.65 -16.07
N SER A 278 22.76 -10.14 -15.07
CA SER A 278 22.27 -9.04 -14.22
C SER A 278 23.41 -8.10 -13.85
N LEU A 279 23.79 -7.24 -14.79
CA LEU A 279 24.94 -6.35 -14.63
C LEU A 279 24.71 -5.39 -13.45
N TYR A 280 25.70 -5.28 -12.56
CA TYR A 280 25.68 -4.49 -11.30
C TYR A 280 24.76 -5.03 -10.20
N MET A 281 24.10 -6.17 -10.41
CA MET A 281 23.12 -6.74 -9.50
C MET A 281 23.42 -8.22 -9.17
N GLU A 282 24.67 -8.65 -9.39
CA GLU A 282 25.14 -10.02 -9.18
C GLU A 282 25.05 -10.46 -7.71
N ASP A 283 25.31 -9.56 -6.77
CA ASP A 283 25.14 -9.81 -5.33
C ASP A 283 23.72 -10.30 -5.02
N TYR A 284 22.71 -9.62 -5.57
CA TYR A 284 21.32 -10.02 -5.39
C TYR A 284 21.01 -11.36 -6.03
N LEU A 285 21.59 -11.69 -7.19
CA LEU A 285 21.38 -13.00 -7.80
C LEU A 285 21.91 -14.12 -6.91
N LEU A 286 23.13 -13.94 -6.38
CA LEU A 286 23.74 -14.92 -5.49
C LEU A 286 22.94 -15.09 -4.20
N ALA A 287 22.41 -14.00 -3.63
CA ALA A 287 21.49 -14.06 -2.50
C ALA A 287 20.18 -14.81 -2.81
N LEU A 288 19.73 -14.77 -4.06
CA LEU A 288 18.56 -15.51 -4.54
C LEU A 288 18.90 -16.94 -5.01
N GLY A 289 20.11 -17.42 -4.77
CA GLY A 289 20.56 -18.76 -5.14
C GLY A 289 20.83 -18.94 -6.64
N ILE A 290 21.00 -17.85 -7.38
CA ILE A 290 21.21 -17.86 -8.84
C ILE A 290 22.66 -17.44 -9.13
N ARG A 291 23.44 -18.32 -9.77
CA ARG A 291 24.77 -17.96 -10.27
C ARG A 291 24.63 -17.29 -11.64
N PRO A 292 25.17 -16.06 -11.84
CA PRO A 292 25.05 -15.39 -13.13
C PRO A 292 25.91 -16.08 -14.21
N VAL A 293 25.48 -15.99 -15.48
CA VAL A 293 26.25 -16.57 -16.61
C VAL A 293 27.34 -15.64 -17.14
N VAL A 294 27.31 -14.38 -16.74
CA VAL A 294 28.37 -13.37 -16.94
C VAL A 294 28.43 -12.48 -15.71
N GLN A 295 29.61 -12.00 -15.36
CA GLN A 295 29.78 -11.03 -14.28
C GLN A 295 30.12 -9.65 -14.85
N TRP A 296 29.66 -8.61 -14.17
CA TRP A 296 30.08 -7.25 -14.45
C TRP A 296 31.60 -7.08 -14.28
N ALA A 297 32.20 -6.39 -15.24
CA ALA A 297 33.57 -5.89 -15.13
C ALA A 297 33.66 -4.48 -15.73
N HIS A 298 34.71 -3.78 -15.34
CA HIS A 298 35.06 -2.48 -15.89
C HIS A 298 36.57 -2.40 -16.07
N THR A 299 37.03 -1.99 -17.24
CA THR A 299 38.47 -1.93 -17.60
C THR A 299 39.33 -1.31 -16.49
N TYR A 300 38.84 -0.25 -15.86
CA TYR A 300 39.60 0.50 -14.86
C TYR A 300 39.32 0.12 -13.40
N TRP A 301 38.18 -0.51 -13.11
CA TRP A 301 37.80 -0.82 -11.72
C TRP A 301 37.92 -2.31 -11.40
N GLY A 302 38.07 -3.16 -12.40
CA GLY A 302 38.11 -4.61 -12.23
C GLY A 302 36.71 -5.20 -12.04
N GLN A 303 36.62 -6.23 -11.21
CA GLN A 303 35.44 -7.05 -10.97
C GLN A 303 34.93 -6.91 -9.53
N GLN A 304 33.79 -7.52 -9.23
CA GLN A 304 33.24 -7.60 -7.88
C GLN A 304 33.84 -8.80 -7.13
N ASP A 305 35.13 -8.69 -6.80
CA ASP A 305 35.92 -9.81 -6.23
C ASP A 305 35.30 -10.42 -4.96
N TYR A 306 34.58 -9.61 -4.17
CA TYR A 306 33.90 -10.05 -2.95
C TYR A 306 32.79 -11.10 -3.19
N LEU A 307 32.36 -11.31 -4.43
CA LEU A 307 31.35 -12.29 -4.83
C LEU A 307 31.91 -13.65 -5.25
N ASP A 308 33.24 -13.80 -5.36
CA ASP A 308 33.90 -15.06 -5.73
C ASP A 308 33.36 -15.67 -7.06
N LEU A 309 33.31 -14.83 -8.09
CA LEU A 309 32.82 -15.16 -9.43
C LEU A 309 33.95 -15.37 -10.45
N HIS A 310 35.16 -15.71 -10.03
CA HIS A 310 36.35 -15.75 -10.90
C HIS A 310 36.26 -16.74 -12.07
N ASP A 311 35.43 -17.76 -11.96
CA ASP A 311 35.06 -18.74 -13.00
C ASP A 311 34.00 -18.23 -13.99
N VAL A 312 33.28 -17.16 -13.64
CA VAL A 312 32.22 -16.58 -14.48
C VAL A 312 32.83 -15.61 -15.49
N PRO A 313 32.51 -15.71 -16.80
CA PRO A 313 33.02 -14.79 -17.82
C PRO A 313 32.71 -13.32 -17.51
N ALA A 314 33.72 -12.46 -17.62
CA ALA A 314 33.60 -11.03 -17.40
C ALA A 314 33.01 -10.30 -18.62
N TYR A 315 32.04 -9.44 -18.39
CA TYR A 315 31.47 -8.52 -19.37
C TYR A 315 31.92 -7.09 -19.06
N ASP A 316 32.77 -6.53 -19.92
CA ASP A 316 33.25 -5.15 -19.76
C ASP A 316 32.20 -4.15 -20.26
N VAL A 317 31.61 -3.41 -19.32
CA VAL A 317 30.53 -2.45 -19.59
C VAL A 317 30.94 -1.21 -20.38
N LEU A 318 32.23 -1.03 -20.69
CA LEU A 318 32.71 0.03 -21.59
C LEU A 318 32.73 -0.41 -23.06
N THR A 319 32.74 -1.71 -23.33
CA THR A 319 32.82 -2.25 -24.70
C THR A 319 31.46 -2.38 -25.38
N ASP A 320 30.39 -2.49 -24.59
CA ASP A 320 29.01 -2.76 -25.04
C ASP A 320 28.89 -3.96 -26.02
N ASP A 321 29.76 -4.97 -25.87
CA ASP A 321 29.78 -6.17 -26.70
C ASP A 321 28.67 -7.17 -26.35
N VAL A 322 27.47 -6.88 -26.81
CA VAL A 322 26.29 -7.75 -26.63
C VAL A 322 26.44 -9.14 -27.28
N GLN A 323 27.42 -9.38 -28.16
CA GLN A 323 27.65 -10.73 -28.71
C GLN A 323 28.10 -11.71 -27.63
N LEU A 324 28.90 -11.23 -26.67
CA LEU A 324 29.27 -12.02 -25.51
C LEU A 324 28.01 -12.47 -24.76
N LEU A 325 27.05 -11.56 -24.53
CA LEU A 325 25.79 -11.91 -23.87
C LEU A 325 25.00 -12.96 -24.66
N SER A 326 24.89 -12.79 -25.98
CA SER A 326 24.20 -13.73 -26.87
C SER A 326 24.81 -15.13 -26.83
N SER A 327 26.15 -15.23 -26.86
CA SER A 327 26.88 -16.51 -26.81
C SER A 327 26.63 -17.32 -25.52
N ARG A 328 26.16 -16.65 -24.46
CA ARG A 328 25.81 -17.30 -23.19
C ARG A 328 24.34 -17.71 -23.12
N ALA A 329 23.57 -17.60 -24.20
CA ALA A 329 22.17 -18.06 -24.27
C ALA A 329 21.37 -17.76 -22.99
N PRO A 330 21.28 -16.49 -22.54
CA PRO A 330 20.57 -16.17 -21.31
C PRO A 330 19.07 -16.30 -21.49
N ASP A 331 18.36 -16.70 -20.44
CA ASP A 331 16.90 -16.68 -20.40
C ASP A 331 16.40 -15.26 -20.06
N VAL A 332 17.15 -14.58 -19.19
CA VAL A 332 16.85 -13.24 -18.68
C VAL A 332 18.09 -12.36 -18.66
N ILE A 333 17.93 -11.13 -19.13
CA ILE A 333 18.86 -10.02 -19.01
C ILE A 333 18.18 -8.94 -18.16
N MET A 334 18.73 -8.69 -16.98
CA MET A 334 18.27 -7.65 -16.08
C MET A 334 19.21 -6.46 -16.21
N LEU A 335 18.66 -5.34 -16.67
CA LEU A 335 19.41 -4.09 -16.82
C LEU A 335 18.94 -3.10 -15.76
N ARG A 336 19.86 -2.30 -15.23
CA ARG A 336 19.48 -1.11 -14.46
C ARG A 336 18.88 -0.07 -15.41
N GLU A 337 17.94 0.74 -14.93
CA GLU A 337 17.54 1.94 -15.66
C GLU A 337 18.79 2.81 -15.92
N CYS A 338 19.07 3.05 -17.19
CA CYS A 338 20.18 3.85 -17.67
C CYS A 338 19.60 4.94 -18.59
N THR A 339 19.99 6.19 -18.40
CA THR A 339 19.63 7.31 -19.27
C THR A 339 20.73 7.60 -20.31
N GLY A 340 20.37 8.23 -21.42
CA GLY A 340 21.33 8.69 -22.45
C GLY A 340 21.85 7.61 -23.40
N TRP A 341 23.13 7.70 -23.78
CA TRP A 341 23.88 6.84 -24.71
C TRP A 341 23.73 5.30 -24.56
N LYS A 342 23.22 4.80 -23.45
CA LYS A 342 23.01 3.35 -23.21
C LYS A 342 21.61 2.84 -23.62
N ALA A 343 20.74 3.69 -24.17
CA ALA A 343 19.43 3.26 -24.68
C ALA A 343 19.53 2.16 -25.76
N ASP A 344 20.58 2.21 -26.59
CA ASP A 344 20.81 1.22 -27.64
C ASP A 344 21.14 -0.18 -27.10
N VAL A 345 21.73 -0.27 -25.90
CA VAL A 345 22.04 -1.55 -25.25
C VAL A 345 20.76 -2.29 -24.89
N TYR A 346 19.72 -1.59 -24.41
CA TYR A 346 18.43 -2.20 -24.13
C TYR A 346 17.82 -2.81 -25.39
N ALA A 347 17.79 -2.05 -26.49
CA ALA A 347 17.24 -2.54 -27.77
C ALA A 347 18.00 -3.78 -28.27
N LYS A 348 19.33 -3.82 -28.10
CA LYS A 348 20.15 -4.99 -28.42
C LYS A 348 19.82 -6.19 -27.51
N CYS A 349 19.75 -6.01 -26.20
CA CYS A 349 19.45 -7.08 -25.24
C CYS A 349 18.06 -7.69 -25.44
N THR A 350 17.04 -6.88 -25.79
CA THR A 350 15.68 -7.39 -26.04
C THR A 350 15.59 -8.35 -27.23
N ARG A 351 16.57 -8.31 -28.14
CA ARG A 351 16.69 -9.27 -29.26
C ARG A 351 17.36 -10.58 -28.86
N ILE A 352 18.06 -10.60 -27.72
CA ILE A 352 18.79 -11.77 -27.21
C ILE A 352 17.89 -12.61 -26.31
N ALA A 353 17.30 -11.98 -25.29
CA ALA A 353 16.55 -12.68 -24.24
C ALA A 353 15.47 -11.79 -23.63
N LEU A 354 14.75 -12.30 -22.63
CA LEU A 354 13.90 -11.44 -21.81
C LEU A 354 14.72 -10.32 -21.22
N THR A 355 14.47 -9.09 -21.64
CA THR A 355 15.13 -7.96 -21.02
C THR A 355 14.14 -7.25 -20.11
N CYS A 356 14.50 -7.12 -18.84
CA CYS A 356 13.73 -6.34 -17.88
C CYS A 356 14.60 -5.22 -17.31
N VAL A 357 13.98 -4.06 -17.10
CA VAL A 357 14.64 -2.90 -16.50
C VAL A 357 14.28 -2.84 -15.01
N ILE A 358 15.30 -2.70 -14.18
CA ILE A 358 15.21 -2.48 -12.74
C ILE A 358 15.41 -0.98 -12.49
N ARG A 359 14.31 -0.32 -12.12
CA ARG A 359 14.28 1.12 -11.84
C ARG A 359 14.63 1.45 -10.40
N GLN A 360 14.32 0.53 -9.50
CA GLN A 360 14.55 0.68 -8.07
C GLN A 360 15.90 0.04 -7.77
N PHE A 361 16.97 0.83 -7.88
CA PHE A 361 18.33 0.44 -7.51
C PHE A 361 18.95 1.58 -6.69
N GLY A 362 19.57 1.25 -5.56
CA GLY A 362 20.16 2.23 -4.66
C GLY A 362 20.12 1.79 -3.20
N PRO A 363 20.11 2.75 -2.25
CA PRO A 363 20.19 2.47 -0.81
C PRO A 363 19.08 1.56 -0.27
N GLU A 364 17.89 1.56 -0.88
CA GLU A 364 16.77 0.68 -0.54
C GLU A 364 16.98 -0.77 -1.02
N TRP A 365 18.14 -1.36 -0.71
CA TRP A 365 18.55 -2.67 -1.23
C TRP A 365 17.58 -3.80 -0.91
N ARG A 366 16.88 -3.74 0.23
CA ARG A 366 15.85 -4.72 0.63
C ARG A 366 14.71 -4.76 -0.39
N LYS A 367 14.29 -3.59 -0.87
CA LYS A 367 13.24 -3.44 -1.89
C LYS A 367 13.73 -3.93 -3.24
N THR A 368 14.98 -3.64 -3.59
CA THR A 368 15.62 -4.19 -4.80
C THR A 368 15.65 -5.72 -4.75
N LEU A 369 16.11 -6.30 -3.65
CA LEU A 369 16.18 -7.76 -3.45
C LEU A 369 14.81 -8.41 -3.52
N ARG A 370 13.77 -7.84 -2.88
CA ARG A 370 12.38 -8.30 -3.02
C ARG A 370 11.88 -8.22 -4.45
N THR A 371 12.14 -7.10 -5.14
CA THR A 371 11.73 -6.92 -6.54
C THR A 371 12.38 -7.95 -7.46
N LEU A 372 13.67 -8.23 -7.26
CA LEU A 372 14.39 -9.26 -8.01
C LEU A 372 13.88 -10.66 -7.63
N GLY A 373 13.68 -10.90 -6.34
CA GLY A 373 13.10 -12.12 -5.78
C GLY A 373 11.74 -12.43 -6.40
N ASP A 374 10.84 -11.45 -6.52
CA ASP A 374 9.53 -11.64 -7.14
C ASP A 374 9.60 -11.89 -8.65
N ARG A 375 10.52 -11.21 -9.34
CA ARG A 375 10.69 -11.33 -10.81
C ARG A 375 11.36 -12.63 -11.23
N LEU A 376 12.21 -13.18 -10.36
CA LEU A 376 12.91 -14.45 -10.54
C LEU A 376 12.25 -15.59 -9.74
N GLY A 377 11.20 -15.26 -8.97
CA GLY A 377 10.47 -16.07 -7.98
C GLY A 377 11.36 -16.95 -7.16
N ARG A 378 12.16 -16.19 -6.44
CA ARG A 378 12.96 -16.56 -5.30
C ARG A 378 12.53 -15.67 -4.11
N SER A 379 11.25 -15.28 -4.03
CA SER A 379 10.71 -14.37 -3.01
C SER A 379 10.99 -14.88 -1.58
N GLU A 380 10.84 -16.18 -1.35
CA GLU A 380 11.16 -16.81 -0.04
C GLU A 380 12.65 -16.69 0.30
N LEU A 381 13.55 -16.93 -0.67
CA LEU A 381 15.00 -16.73 -0.49
C LEU A 381 15.35 -15.25 -0.30
N ALA A 382 14.58 -14.34 -0.92
CA ALA A 382 14.74 -12.91 -0.74
C ALA A 382 14.46 -12.50 0.71
N GLU A 383 13.32 -12.92 1.27
CA GLU A 383 12.99 -12.64 2.68
C GLU A 383 13.94 -13.35 3.63
N TRP A 384 14.29 -14.61 3.37
CA TRP A 384 15.28 -15.33 4.17
C TRP A 384 16.62 -14.61 4.21
N SER A 385 17.13 -14.15 3.07
CA SER A 385 18.40 -13.41 2.99
C SER A 385 18.35 -12.09 3.74
N ILE A 386 17.21 -11.37 3.65
CA ILE A 386 16.99 -10.14 4.44
C ILE A 386 17.00 -10.48 5.92
N GLU A 387 16.28 -11.51 6.36
CA GLU A 387 16.21 -11.89 7.76
C GLU A 387 17.58 -12.32 8.32
N GLN A 388 18.38 -13.07 7.56
CA GLN A 388 19.76 -13.41 7.95
C GLN A 388 20.62 -12.15 8.15
N TYR A 389 20.50 -11.18 7.26
CA TYR A 389 21.16 -9.89 7.43
C TYR A 389 20.67 -9.14 8.69
N GLU A 390 19.36 -9.07 8.93
CA GLU A 390 18.81 -8.42 10.12
C GLU A 390 19.24 -9.11 11.42
N GLN A 391 19.34 -10.44 11.41
CA GLN A 391 19.89 -11.20 12.53
C GLN A 391 21.36 -10.85 12.75
N LYS A 392 22.17 -10.75 11.69
CA LYS A 392 23.57 -10.30 11.78
C LYS A 392 23.68 -8.89 12.35
N VAL A 393 22.88 -7.94 11.88
CA VAL A 393 22.87 -6.56 12.41
C VAL A 393 22.47 -6.54 13.89
N ARG A 394 21.44 -7.29 14.29
CA ARG A 394 21.05 -7.41 15.70
C ARG A 394 22.16 -8.00 16.56
N ALA A 395 22.81 -9.06 16.10
CA ALA A 395 23.95 -9.65 16.77
C ALA A 395 25.12 -8.65 16.88
N ALA A 396 25.39 -7.91 15.80
CA ALA A 396 26.41 -6.86 15.76
C ALA A 396 26.16 -5.79 16.83
N LYS A 397 24.95 -5.23 16.86
CA LYS A 397 24.56 -4.20 17.84
C LYS A 397 24.64 -4.71 19.28
N ASN A 398 24.29 -5.97 19.52
CA ASN A 398 24.40 -6.57 20.85
C ASN A 398 25.87 -6.80 21.26
N GLY A 399 26.70 -7.28 20.33
CA GLY A 399 28.13 -7.55 20.56
C GLY A 399 28.96 -6.28 20.79
N MET A 400 28.62 -5.19 20.09
CA MET A 400 29.23 -3.87 20.27
C MET A 400 28.97 -3.23 21.65
N GLY A 401 28.03 -3.78 22.43
CA GLY A 401 27.74 -3.35 23.81
C GLY A 401 27.29 -1.89 23.94
N ARG A 402 27.26 -1.36 25.18
CA ARG A 402 26.97 0.07 25.46
C ARG A 402 28.11 1.02 25.06
N SER A 403 29.30 0.48 24.76
CA SER A 403 30.53 1.27 24.58
C SER A 403 30.61 2.01 23.25
N LEU A 404 29.84 1.60 22.24
CA LEU A 404 29.86 2.17 20.89
C LEU A 404 28.67 3.09 20.59
N LYS A 405 27.68 3.13 21.48
CA LYS A 405 26.51 4.01 21.35
C LYS A 405 26.93 5.47 21.51
N GLY A 406 26.83 6.25 20.44
CA GLY A 406 27.24 7.66 20.40
C GLY A 406 28.68 7.90 19.94
N GLN A 407 29.40 6.85 19.52
CA GLN A 407 30.69 7.06 18.85
C GLN A 407 30.50 7.59 17.43
N LYS A 408 31.32 8.59 17.09
CA LYS A 408 31.28 9.30 15.82
C LYS A 408 32.08 8.56 14.77
N VAL A 409 31.48 8.33 13.61
CA VAL A 409 32.10 7.59 12.50
C VAL A 409 32.13 8.43 11.25
N ALA A 410 33.22 8.30 10.49
CA ALA A 410 33.32 8.79 9.13
C ALA A 410 33.71 7.68 8.16
N PHE A 411 33.12 7.73 6.96
CA PHE A 411 33.58 6.94 5.83
C PHE A 411 34.16 7.85 4.75
N LEU A 412 35.40 7.60 4.35
CA LEU A 412 36.12 8.40 3.37
C LEU A 412 36.52 7.57 2.14
N ARG A 413 36.32 8.14 0.95
CA ARG A 413 36.93 7.65 -0.27
C ARG A 413 38.17 8.48 -0.57
N ILE A 414 39.27 7.81 -0.87
CA ILE A 414 40.56 8.45 -1.09
C ILE A 414 41.00 8.12 -2.52
N SER A 415 41.30 9.17 -3.29
CA SER A 415 41.88 9.10 -4.62
C SER A 415 43.16 9.92 -4.67
N ALA A 416 43.93 9.81 -5.74
CA ALA A 416 45.17 10.58 -5.90
C ALA A 416 44.97 12.10 -5.84
N ASP A 417 43.79 12.59 -6.22
CA ASP A 417 43.49 14.02 -6.35
C ASP A 417 42.58 14.57 -5.25
N GLN A 418 41.78 13.73 -4.59
CA GLN A 418 40.77 14.19 -3.63
C GLN A 418 40.39 13.15 -2.57
N ILE A 419 39.89 13.65 -1.43
CA ILE A 419 39.23 12.88 -0.39
C ILE A 419 37.73 13.23 -0.43
N LEU A 420 36.87 12.23 -0.41
CA LEU A 420 35.41 12.39 -0.51
C LEU A 420 34.73 11.73 0.69
N VAL A 421 33.68 12.34 1.21
CA VAL A 421 32.75 11.66 2.13
C VAL A 421 31.71 10.93 1.29
N GLU A 422 31.74 9.61 1.29
CA GLU A 422 30.74 8.81 0.56
C GLU A 422 29.45 8.69 1.36
N LYS A 423 28.33 8.97 0.71
CA LYS A 423 27.00 8.94 1.31
C LYS A 423 26.21 7.72 0.89
N ASN A 424 26.22 7.40 -0.41
CA ASN A 424 25.17 6.57 -0.99
C ASN A 424 25.31 5.11 -0.54
N TYR A 425 26.50 4.54 -0.64
CA TYR A 425 26.73 3.11 -0.40
C TYR A 425 26.87 2.72 1.07
N THR A 426 27.17 3.69 1.94
CA THR A 426 27.63 3.43 3.31
C THR A 426 26.62 3.86 4.37
N SER A 427 25.81 4.89 4.09
CA SER A 427 24.88 5.45 5.08
C SER A 427 23.84 4.46 5.57
N GLN A 428 23.34 3.59 4.68
CA GLN A 428 22.36 2.57 5.05
C GLN A 428 22.91 1.66 6.14
N VAL A 429 24.14 1.15 5.99
CA VAL A 429 24.71 0.19 6.93
C VAL A 429 25.20 0.89 8.20
N LEU A 430 26.04 1.93 8.07
CA LEU A 430 26.68 2.56 9.22
C LEU A 430 25.69 3.32 10.10
N PHE A 431 24.80 4.12 9.50
CA PHE A 431 24.00 5.10 10.25
C PHE A 431 22.54 4.68 10.44
N GLN A 432 21.98 3.87 9.53
CA GLN A 432 20.61 3.38 9.70
C GLN A 432 20.57 2.01 10.36
N ASP A 433 21.28 1.01 9.81
CA ASP A 433 21.20 -0.36 10.29
C ASP A 433 21.97 -0.54 11.62
N LEU A 434 23.23 -0.06 11.68
CA LEU A 434 24.07 -0.14 12.89
C LEU A 434 23.86 1.03 13.87
N GLU A 435 23.13 2.08 13.47
CA GLU A 435 22.80 3.26 14.29
C GLU A 435 24.04 3.98 14.89
N MET A 436 25.16 3.98 14.16
CA MET A 436 26.35 4.74 14.57
C MET A 436 26.13 6.25 14.34
N GLU A 437 26.82 7.10 15.10
CA GLU A 437 26.67 8.54 14.93
C GLU A 437 27.56 9.04 13.79
N PRO A 438 27.04 9.74 12.75
CA PRO A 438 27.90 10.35 11.76
C PRO A 438 28.66 11.53 12.35
N ALA A 439 29.97 11.62 12.07
CA ALA A 439 30.80 12.75 12.48
C ALA A 439 30.23 14.10 11.99
N PRO A 440 30.45 15.24 12.68
CA PRO A 440 29.91 16.54 12.29
C PRO A 440 30.25 16.94 10.83
N LEU A 441 31.47 16.65 10.38
CA LEU A 441 31.89 16.89 8.99
C LEU A 441 31.08 16.04 8.00
N VAL A 442 30.76 14.79 8.34
CA VAL A 442 29.92 13.91 7.51
C VAL A 442 28.51 14.48 7.38
N LYS A 443 27.91 14.90 8.49
CA LYS A 443 26.59 15.58 8.49
C LYS A 443 26.61 16.83 7.61
N LYS A 444 27.67 17.65 7.69
CA LYS A 444 27.87 18.85 6.86
C LYS A 444 27.95 18.50 5.36
N GLN A 445 28.76 17.51 4.99
CA GLN A 445 28.90 17.10 3.58
C GLN A 445 27.60 16.47 3.04
N PHE A 446 26.85 15.74 3.85
CA PHE A 446 25.58 15.12 3.44
C PHE A 446 24.47 16.12 3.11
N ALA A 447 24.56 17.34 3.64
CA ALA A 447 23.64 18.44 3.38
C ALA A 447 23.94 19.19 2.07
N LYS A 448 25.15 19.03 1.49
CA LYS A 448 25.49 19.64 0.21
C LYS A 448 24.74 18.95 -0.93
N GLN A 449 24.29 19.73 -1.91
CA GLN A 449 23.67 19.20 -3.13
C GLN A 449 24.70 18.72 -4.17
N VAL A 450 25.90 19.30 -4.16
CA VAL A 450 27.00 18.95 -5.06
C VAL A 450 27.96 18.01 -4.34
N ARG A 451 28.41 16.97 -5.03
CA ARG A 451 29.45 16.07 -4.55
C ARG A 451 30.81 16.70 -4.84
N GLU A 452 31.45 17.23 -3.79
CA GLU A 452 32.75 17.89 -3.85
C GLU A 452 33.74 17.20 -2.91
N GLY A 453 35.03 17.29 -3.26
CA GLY A 453 36.12 16.87 -2.38
C GLY A 453 36.14 17.66 -1.07
N VAL A 454 36.56 17.00 0.01
CA VAL A 454 36.84 17.62 1.29
C VAL A 454 38.25 18.21 1.22
N SER A 455 38.37 19.52 1.45
CA SER A 455 39.68 20.16 1.52
C SER A 455 40.46 19.69 2.75
N TRP A 456 41.78 19.81 2.73
CA TRP A 456 42.61 19.50 3.90
C TRP A 456 42.25 20.36 5.13
N GLU A 457 41.84 21.61 4.91
CA GLU A 457 41.35 22.48 5.99
C GLU A 457 40.05 21.94 6.59
N GLU A 458 39.08 21.54 5.76
CA GLU A 458 37.85 20.91 6.25
C GLU A 458 38.13 19.59 6.96
N LEU A 459 39.01 18.76 6.39
CA LEU A 459 39.38 17.46 6.97
C LEU A 459 40.07 17.61 8.33
N SER A 460 40.85 18.68 8.55
CA SER A 460 41.48 18.96 9.85
C SER A 460 40.47 19.13 11.00
N THR A 461 39.21 19.41 10.66
CA THR A 461 38.10 19.53 11.63
C THR A 461 37.34 18.22 11.85
N LEU A 462 37.78 17.11 11.25
CA LEU A 462 37.12 15.82 11.36
C LEU A 462 37.21 15.25 12.78
N ASP A 463 36.12 15.42 13.51
CA ASP A 463 35.88 14.84 14.83
C ASP A 463 35.13 13.51 14.71
N ALA A 464 35.90 12.43 14.55
CA ALA A 464 35.42 11.06 14.49
C ALA A 464 36.23 10.17 15.44
N ASP A 465 35.56 9.25 16.14
CA ASP A 465 36.19 8.21 16.96
C ASP A 465 36.77 7.10 16.06
N HIS A 466 36.09 6.82 14.94
CA HIS A 466 36.49 5.81 13.97
C HIS A 466 36.38 6.33 12.53
N ILE A 467 37.39 6.05 11.72
CA ILE A 467 37.43 6.37 10.29
C ILE A 467 37.50 5.07 9.52
N PHE A 468 36.53 4.80 8.65
CA PHE A 468 36.63 3.78 7.62
C PHE A 468 37.01 4.46 6.31
N PHE A 469 37.92 3.87 5.54
CA PHE A 469 38.29 4.43 4.25
C PHE A 469 38.57 3.38 3.18
N ALA A 470 38.28 3.73 1.93
CA ALA A 470 38.59 2.91 0.77
C ALA A 470 39.33 3.74 -0.28
N PHE A 471 40.27 3.09 -0.96
CA PHE A 471 40.99 3.68 -2.09
C PHE A 471 40.20 3.51 -3.38
N ASP A 472 40.05 4.59 -4.13
CA ASP A 472 39.41 4.56 -5.43
C ASP A 472 40.27 3.77 -6.42
N LYS A 473 39.72 2.69 -7.00
CA LYS A 473 40.45 1.83 -7.96
C LYS A 473 40.87 2.54 -9.26
N TRP A 474 40.38 3.76 -9.53
CA TRP A 474 40.83 4.56 -10.65
C TRP A 474 40.85 6.05 -10.33
N HIS A 475 41.93 6.70 -10.76
CA HIS A 475 42.14 8.13 -10.75
C HIS A 475 43.12 8.50 -11.88
N GLN A 476 43.29 9.78 -12.18
CA GLN A 476 44.22 10.25 -13.22
C GLN A 476 45.71 10.21 -12.80
N GLY A 477 46.00 9.97 -11.52
CA GLY A 477 47.35 9.86 -10.97
C GLY A 477 48.11 8.58 -11.33
N LYS A 478 49.37 8.49 -10.90
CA LYS A 478 50.19 7.26 -10.99
C LYS A 478 49.60 6.16 -10.10
N PRO A 479 49.80 4.86 -10.41
CA PRO A 479 49.42 3.78 -9.51
C PRO A 479 49.89 4.05 -8.07
N ASP A 480 49.03 3.76 -7.09
CA ASP A 480 49.26 3.95 -5.66
C ASP A 480 49.41 5.41 -5.19
N ALA A 481 49.17 6.40 -6.06
CA ALA A 481 49.24 7.82 -5.69
C ALA A 481 48.19 8.23 -4.65
N GLU A 482 47.08 7.51 -4.55
CA GLU A 482 46.09 7.65 -3.50
C GLU A 482 46.64 7.31 -2.11
N GLN A 483 47.64 6.42 -2.00
CA GLN A 483 48.27 6.08 -0.74
C GLN A 483 49.09 7.26 -0.17
N LEU A 484 49.64 8.12 -1.05
CA LEU A 484 50.39 9.32 -0.64
C LEU A 484 49.52 10.33 0.11
N GLN A 485 48.19 10.28 -0.04
CA GLN A 485 47.29 11.11 0.75
C GLN A 485 47.39 10.79 2.24
N LEU A 486 47.70 9.53 2.60
CA LEU A 486 47.86 9.14 3.99
C LEU A 486 49.12 9.76 4.62
N ASP A 487 50.13 10.12 3.82
CA ASP A 487 51.35 10.77 4.31
C ASP A 487 51.15 12.27 4.60
N HIS A 488 49.99 12.83 4.22
CA HIS A 488 49.73 14.24 4.41
C HIS A 488 49.66 14.59 5.91
N PRO A 489 50.28 15.71 6.37
CA PRO A 489 50.35 16.05 7.79
C PRO A 489 48.99 16.15 8.49
N VAL A 490 47.96 16.63 7.79
CA VAL A 490 46.60 16.71 8.34
C VAL A 490 46.02 15.33 8.62
N TRP A 491 46.22 14.35 7.72
CA TRP A 491 45.75 12.98 7.94
C TRP A 491 46.41 12.37 9.18
N GLN A 492 47.74 12.47 9.25
CA GLN A 492 48.53 11.96 10.38
C GLN A 492 48.19 12.63 11.72
N ALA A 493 47.68 13.87 11.67
CA ALA A 493 47.27 14.61 12.86
C ALA A 493 45.85 14.27 13.35
N LEU A 494 45.03 13.56 12.57
CA LEU A 494 43.66 13.23 12.97
C LEU A 494 43.65 12.35 14.23
N PRO A 495 42.81 12.64 15.24
CA PRO A 495 42.76 11.86 16.47
C PRO A 495 42.51 10.37 16.23
N ALA A 496 41.58 10.00 15.35
CA ALA A 496 41.34 8.60 15.02
C ALA A 496 42.55 7.92 14.38
N VAL A 497 43.31 8.62 13.53
CA VAL A 497 44.53 8.08 12.90
C VAL A 497 45.63 7.85 13.94
N GLN A 498 45.88 8.83 14.81
CA GLN A 498 46.85 8.72 15.90
C GLN A 498 46.52 7.59 16.88
N ASN A 499 45.23 7.35 17.11
CA ASN A 499 44.73 6.27 17.97
C ASN A 499 44.59 4.92 17.24
N LYS A 500 45.08 4.79 15.99
CA LYS A 500 44.97 3.56 15.17
C LYS A 500 43.53 3.08 14.95
N ARG A 501 42.60 4.03 14.84
CA ARG A 501 41.17 3.83 14.57
C ARG A 501 40.77 4.30 13.17
N ALA A 502 41.73 4.27 12.24
CA ALA A 502 41.50 4.45 10.82
C ALA A 502 41.70 3.11 10.11
N TYR A 503 40.64 2.59 9.49
CA TYR A 503 40.56 1.24 8.96
C TYR A 503 40.36 1.27 7.46
N GLN A 504 41.32 0.70 6.73
CA GLN A 504 41.17 0.47 5.30
C GLN A 504 40.19 -0.69 5.07
N VAL A 505 39.26 -0.51 4.13
CA VAL A 505 38.29 -1.53 3.74
C VAL A 505 38.30 -1.75 2.24
N ASP A 506 37.76 -2.89 1.80
CA ASP A 506 37.70 -3.23 0.37
C ASP A 506 36.75 -2.29 -0.40
N PHE A 507 37.27 -1.67 -1.45
CA PHE A 507 36.53 -0.74 -2.29
C PHE A 507 35.30 -1.39 -2.94
N MET A 508 35.45 -2.61 -3.48
CA MET A 508 34.36 -3.23 -4.23
C MET A 508 33.21 -3.67 -3.34
N THR A 509 33.50 -4.16 -2.14
CA THR A 509 32.52 -4.47 -1.11
C THR A 509 31.81 -3.19 -0.66
N TRP A 510 32.57 -2.12 -0.36
CA TRP A 510 31.99 -0.93 0.26
C TRP A 510 31.22 -0.03 -0.72
N MET A 511 31.49 -0.12 -2.03
CA MET A 511 30.82 0.62 -3.11
C MET A 511 29.65 -0.13 -3.77
N ASN A 512 29.06 -1.12 -3.09
CA ASN A 512 27.90 -1.86 -3.57
C ASN A 512 26.75 -1.89 -2.55
N HIS A 513 25.51 -2.08 -3.01
CA HIS A 513 24.30 -2.06 -2.17
C HIS A 513 23.76 -3.44 -1.80
N GLY A 514 24.33 -4.52 -2.34
CA GLY A 514 23.78 -5.85 -2.17
C GLY A 514 23.86 -6.40 -0.74
N VAL A 515 23.09 -7.45 -0.47
CA VAL A 515 22.98 -8.03 0.88
C VAL A 515 24.28 -8.69 1.31
N ILE A 516 25.02 -9.29 0.38
CA ILE A 516 26.33 -9.90 0.65
C ILE A 516 27.34 -8.80 0.96
N ALA A 517 27.41 -7.76 0.12
CA ALA A 517 28.25 -6.59 0.33
C ALA A 517 27.97 -5.91 1.67
N ASN A 518 26.69 -5.64 1.97
CA ASN A 518 26.30 -5.01 3.23
C ASN A 518 26.61 -5.92 4.43
N GLY A 519 26.40 -7.24 4.30
CA GLY A 519 26.79 -8.21 5.33
C GLY A 519 28.28 -8.17 5.63
N LYS A 520 29.13 -8.07 4.61
CA LYS A 520 30.58 -7.92 4.77
C LYS A 520 30.96 -6.58 5.41
N LYS A 521 30.28 -5.47 5.08
CA LYS A 521 30.49 -4.18 5.77
C LYS A 521 30.21 -4.31 7.27
N VAL A 522 29.15 -5.01 7.66
CA VAL A 522 28.85 -5.28 9.08
C VAL A 522 29.96 -6.12 9.71
N ASP A 523 30.45 -7.15 9.01
CA ASP A 523 31.57 -7.98 9.49
C ASP A 523 32.85 -7.15 9.67
N ASP A 524 33.20 -6.30 8.70
CA ASP A 524 34.37 -5.41 8.77
C ASP A 524 34.28 -4.46 9.96
N VAL A 525 33.10 -3.87 10.20
CA VAL A 525 32.86 -3.01 11.37
C VAL A 525 33.03 -3.81 12.65
N LEU A 526 32.47 -5.02 12.74
CA LEU A 526 32.62 -5.86 13.93
C LEU A 526 34.07 -6.29 14.17
N ASN A 527 34.80 -6.66 13.13
CA ASN A 527 36.18 -7.13 13.25
C ASN A 527 37.12 -6.07 13.86
N VAL A 528 36.80 -4.79 13.69
CA VAL A 528 37.64 -3.69 14.22
C VAL A 528 37.09 -3.03 15.48
N LEU A 529 35.83 -3.30 15.83
CA LEU A 529 35.12 -2.68 16.97
C LEU A 529 34.73 -3.66 18.08
N ALA A 530 34.74 -4.98 17.83
CA ALA A 530 34.64 -6.03 18.84
C ALA A 530 36.01 -6.23 19.54
#